data_AF-A0A256XFA6-F1
#
_entry.id   AF-A0A256XFA6-F1
#
_cell.length_a   1.000
_cell.length_b   1.000
_cell.length_c   1.000
_cell.angle_alpha   90.00
_cell.angle_beta   90.00
_cell.angle_gamma   90.00
#
_symmetry.space_group_name_H-M   'P 1'
#
loop_
_entity.id
_entity.type
_entity.pdbx_description
1 polymer ?
#
loop_
_entity_poly.entity_id
_entity_poly.type
_entity_poly.pdbx_seq_one_letter_code
_entity_poly.pdbx_strand_id
1 'polypeptide(L)'
;MREVIVTFLTSILTILIIIAFYPSLLQSVLSLKGARSIYRVDVLESRKRGEEIFILVPIRRESEDVIESFLKSIMQVSTSIHYNLIFIIDEDEPEKLLKAMRRVNFQRDVKILHRPKAKGYKGGALNYALSNLELMY
;
A
#
# COMPACT_ATOMS: atom_id res chain seq x y z
N MET A 1 -28.30 -26.88 -46.62
CA MET A 1 -27.98 -25.43 -46.47
C MET A 1 -28.22 -24.91 -45.06
N ARG A 2 -29.40 -25.12 -44.46
CA ARG A 2 -29.71 -24.64 -43.09
C ARG A 2 -28.71 -25.13 -42.03
N GLU A 3 -28.34 -26.40 -42.04
CA GLU A 3 -27.38 -26.98 -41.09
C GLU A 3 -25.97 -26.39 -41.23
N VAL A 4 -25.55 -26.11 -42.46
CA VAL A 4 -24.25 -25.47 -42.75
C VAL A 4 -24.24 -24.05 -42.20
N ILE A 5 -25.32 -23.29 -42.39
CA ILE A 5 -25.47 -21.93 -41.87
C ILE A 5 -25.47 -21.93 -40.33
N VAL A 6 -26.19 -22.86 -39.71
CA VAL A 6 -26.21 -22.98 -38.23
C VAL A 6 -24.82 -23.30 -37.70
N THR A 7 -24.12 -24.26 -38.31
CA THR A 7 -22.76 -24.64 -37.90
C THR A 7 -21.81 -23.45 -38.02
N PHE A 8 -21.89 -22.71 -39.12
CA PHE A 8 -21.10 -21.50 -39.34
C PHE A 8 -21.37 -20.43 -38.28
N LEU A 9 -22.63 -20.14 -37.97
CA LEU A 9 -23.00 -19.17 -36.94
C LEU A 9 -22.53 -19.60 -35.53
N THR A 10 -22.66 -20.89 -35.20
CA THR A 10 -22.17 -21.40 -33.90
C THR A 10 -20.65 -21.30 -33.78
N SER A 11 -19.91 -21.49 -34.87
CA SER A 11 -18.45 -21.35 -34.87
C SER A 11 -18.01 -19.90 -34.62
N ILE A 12 -18.68 -18.93 -35.25
CA ILE A 12 -18.43 -17.51 -35.03
C ILE A 12 -18.71 -17.12 -33.58
N LEU A 13 -19.86 -17.55 -33.05
CA LEU A 13 -20.23 -17.26 -31.66
C LEU A 13 -19.19 -17.79 -30.67
N THR A 14 -18.69 -19.01 -30.90
CA THR A 14 -17.66 -19.64 -30.07
C THR A 14 -16.36 -18.83 -30.08
N ILE A 15 -15.92 -18.37 -31.26
CA ILE A 15 -14.72 -17.53 -31.39
C ILE A 15 -14.89 -16.21 -30.64
N LEU A 16 -16.06 -15.56 -30.74
CA LEU A 16 -16.33 -14.31 -30.03
C LEU A 16 -16.29 -14.47 -28.51
N ILE A 17 -16.83 -15.59 -27.99
CA ILE A 17 -16.75 -15.91 -26.57
C ILE A 17 -15.28 -16.08 -26.15
N ILE A 18 -14.47 -16.84 -26.90
CA ILE A 18 -13.05 -17.02 -26.58
C ILE A 18 -12.31 -15.68 -26.51
N ILE A 19 -12.53 -14.79 -27.50
CA ILE A 19 -11.90 -13.47 -27.54
C ILE A 19 -12.33 -12.60 -26.34
N ALA A 20 -13.61 -12.62 -25.99
CA ALA A 20 -14.14 -11.83 -24.86
C ALA A 20 -13.59 -12.30 -23.50
N PHE A 21 -13.41 -13.61 -23.33
CA PHE A 21 -12.94 -14.20 -22.06
C PHE A 21 -11.41 -14.31 -21.97
N TYR A 22 -10.68 -14.21 -23.08
CA TYR A 22 -9.22 -14.30 -23.11
C TYR A 22 -8.51 -13.30 -22.17
N PRO A 23 -8.89 -12.00 -22.10
CA PRO A 23 -8.27 -11.04 -21.19
C PRO A 23 -8.47 -11.41 -19.71
N SER A 24 -9.66 -11.89 -19.33
CA SER A 24 -9.95 -12.32 -17.96
C SER A 24 -9.18 -13.58 -17.57
N LEU A 25 -9.00 -14.51 -18.50
CA LEU A 25 -8.14 -15.69 -18.34
C LEU A 25 -6.68 -15.28 -18.16
N LEU A 26 -6.18 -14.39 -19.02
CA LEU A 26 -4.80 -13.88 -18.95
C LEU A 26 -4.56 -13.15 -17.61
N GLN A 27 -5.49 -12.31 -17.18
CA GLN A 27 -5.43 -11.62 -15.89
C GLN A 27 -5.43 -12.62 -14.73
N SER A 28 -6.26 -13.66 -14.78
CA SER A 28 -6.30 -14.69 -13.74
C SER A 28 -4.98 -15.47 -13.64
N VAL A 29 -4.37 -15.82 -14.78
CA VAL A 29 -3.05 -16.47 -14.79
C VAL A 29 -1.95 -15.54 -14.29
N LEU A 30 -1.99 -14.26 -14.66
CA LEU A 30 -1.03 -13.26 -14.17
C LEU A 30 -1.21 -12.98 -12.67
N SER A 31 -2.44 -12.97 -12.17
CA SER A 31 -2.74 -12.84 -10.74
C SER A 31 -2.31 -14.07 -9.95
N LEU A 32 -2.42 -15.29 -10.49
CA LEU A 32 -1.89 -16.51 -9.86
C LEU A 32 -0.35 -16.52 -9.85
N LYS A 33 0.30 -16.00 -10.90
CA LYS A 33 1.75 -15.82 -10.93
C LYS A 33 2.21 -14.71 -9.97
N GLY A 34 1.44 -13.62 -9.86
CA GLY A 34 1.70 -12.51 -8.92
C GLY A 34 1.41 -12.86 -7.46
N ALA A 35 0.46 -13.75 -7.20
CA ALA A 35 0.11 -14.22 -5.85
C ALA A 35 1.18 -15.16 -5.24
N ARG A 36 2.16 -15.61 -6.05
CA ARG A 36 3.29 -16.43 -5.59
C ARG A 36 4.56 -15.66 -5.29
N SER A 37 4.54 -14.33 -5.33
CA SER A 37 5.52 -13.57 -4.55
C SER A 37 5.07 -13.58 -3.08
N ILE A 38 5.19 -14.74 -2.44
CA ILE A 38 5.55 -14.73 -1.03
C ILE A 38 6.91 -14.08 -1.05
N TYR A 39 6.96 -12.75 -0.91
CA TYR A 39 8.16 -12.10 -0.44
C TYR A 39 8.45 -12.79 0.89
N ARG A 40 9.27 -13.84 0.86
CA ARG A 40 10.17 -14.10 1.97
C ARG A 40 11.05 -12.87 1.98
N VAL A 41 10.56 -11.83 2.64
CA VAL A 41 11.44 -10.88 3.28
C VAL A 41 12.24 -11.80 4.19
N ASP A 42 13.43 -12.20 3.73
CA ASP A 42 14.47 -12.52 4.70
C ASP A 42 14.38 -11.35 5.66
N VAL A 43 13.96 -11.62 6.89
CA VAL A 43 14.14 -10.66 7.97
C VAL A 43 15.65 -10.56 8.03
N LEU A 44 16.21 -9.69 7.17
CA LEU A 44 17.58 -9.27 7.23
C LEU A 44 17.68 -8.89 8.69
N GLU A 45 18.46 -9.66 9.45
CA GLU A 45 18.89 -9.20 10.74
C GLU A 45 19.66 -7.92 10.43
N SER A 46 18.95 -6.78 10.41
CA SER A 46 19.48 -5.43 10.34
C SER A 46 20.09 -5.13 11.70
N ARG A 47 21.01 -6.01 12.13
CA ARG A 47 21.95 -5.82 13.22
C ARG A 47 23.25 -5.25 12.67
N LYS A 48 23.23 -4.56 11.52
CA LYS A 48 24.28 -3.61 11.19
C LYS A 48 24.02 -2.34 11.99
N ARG A 49 24.88 -2.08 12.98
CA ARG A 49 24.93 -0.78 13.67
C ARG A 49 25.02 0.32 12.60
N GLY A 50 24.05 1.23 12.57
CA GLY A 50 24.10 2.44 11.75
C GLY A 50 23.07 2.55 10.62
N GLU A 51 22.18 1.56 10.42
CA GLU A 51 21.10 1.70 9.42
C GLU A 51 19.94 2.53 10.01
N GLU A 52 19.57 3.62 9.33
CA GLU A 52 18.39 4.41 9.67
C GLU A 52 17.12 3.67 9.23
N ILE A 53 16.23 3.40 10.19
CA ILE A 53 14.95 2.75 9.91
C ILE A 53 13.88 3.80 9.68
N PHE A 54 13.17 3.70 8.56
CA PHE A 54 12.03 4.55 8.26
C PHE A 54 10.72 3.78 8.41
N ILE A 55 9.82 4.27 9.24
CA ILE A 55 8.48 3.69 9.40
C ILE A 55 7.50 4.58 8.65
N LEU A 56 6.97 4.05 7.55
CA LEU A 56 6.02 4.74 6.69
C LEU A 56 4.58 4.37 7.06
N VAL A 57 3.77 5.38 7.38
CA VAL A 57 2.41 5.18 7.89
C VAL A 57 1.40 5.94 7.04
N PRO A 58 0.79 5.29 6.04
CA PRO A 58 -0.29 5.91 5.26
C PRO A 58 -1.57 5.97 6.09
N ILE A 59 -2.11 7.19 6.25
CA ILE A 59 -3.37 7.48 6.95
C ILE A 59 -4.37 8.02 5.94
N ARG A 60 -5.55 7.39 5.86
CA ARG A 60 -6.69 7.88 5.09
C ARG A 60 -7.98 7.48 5.79
N ARG A 61 -8.74 8.45 6.29
CA ARG A 61 -10.01 8.26 7.00
C ARG A 61 -9.97 7.27 8.18
N GLU A 62 -8.80 7.04 8.77
CA GLU A 62 -8.69 6.21 9.97
C GLU A 62 -9.31 6.94 11.17
N SER A 63 -9.91 6.17 12.09
CA SER A 63 -10.47 6.74 13.32
C SER A 63 -9.38 7.23 14.27
N GLU A 64 -9.69 8.20 15.13
CA GLU A 64 -8.75 8.70 16.15
C GLU A 64 -8.25 7.54 17.03
N ASP A 65 -9.13 6.61 17.43
CA ASP A 65 -8.79 5.48 18.29
C ASP A 65 -7.75 4.53 17.65
N VAL A 66 -7.88 4.28 16.34
CA VAL A 66 -6.92 3.45 15.59
C VAL A 66 -5.56 4.13 15.54
N ILE A 67 -5.53 5.44 15.27
CA ILE A 67 -4.29 6.22 15.25
C ILE A 67 -3.65 6.23 16.64
N GLU A 68 -4.43 6.45 17.71
CA GLU A 68 -3.94 6.43 19.09
C GLU A 68 -3.37 5.06 19.49
N SER A 69 -4.05 3.97 19.13
CA SER A 69 -3.56 2.61 19.39
C SER A 69 -2.25 2.32 18.66
N PHE A 70 -2.13 2.77 17.42
CA PHE A 70 -0.87 2.68 16.67
C PHE A 70 0.25 3.48 17.34
N LEU A 71 -0.01 4.73 17.74
CA LEU A 71 0.97 5.59 18.41
C LEU A 71 1.43 4.98 19.75
N LYS A 72 0.51 4.42 20.54
CA LYS A 72 0.88 3.70 21.78
C LYS A 72 1.75 2.48 21.49
N SER A 73 1.42 1.72 20.45
CA SER A 73 2.18 0.54 20.05
C SER A 73 3.59 0.92 19.58
N ILE A 74 3.73 2.01 18.83
CA ILE A 74 5.05 2.43 18.34
C ILE A 74 5.92 3.00 19.46
N MET A 75 5.33 3.65 20.47
CA MET A 75 6.07 4.10 21.66
C MET A 75 6.69 2.93 22.44
N GLN A 76 6.10 1.74 22.38
CA GLN A 76 6.60 0.53 23.02
C GLN A 76 7.72 -0.15 22.24
N VAL A 77 7.96 0.23 20.98
CA VAL A 77 9.09 -0.29 20.20
C VAL A 77 10.39 0.15 20.86
N SER A 78 11.24 -0.82 21.19
CA SER A 78 12.49 -0.67 21.96
C SER A 78 13.27 0.59 21.57
N THR A 79 13.66 1.36 22.58
CA THR A 79 14.47 2.59 22.45
C THR A 79 15.86 2.33 21.88
N SER A 80 16.30 1.08 21.81
CA SER A 80 17.58 0.68 21.20
C SER A 80 17.61 0.81 19.67
N ILE A 81 16.46 1.03 19.03
CA ILE A 81 16.34 1.16 17.57
C ILE A 81 16.00 2.61 17.25
N HIS A 82 16.93 3.32 16.62
CA HIS A 82 16.67 4.65 16.07
C HIS A 82 15.84 4.50 14.80
N TYR A 83 14.66 5.12 14.76
CA TYR A 83 13.80 5.13 13.59
C TYR A 83 13.16 6.50 13.36
N ASN A 84 12.98 6.84 12.10
CA ASN A 84 12.29 8.02 11.62
C ASN A 84 10.83 7.63 11.30
N LEU A 85 9.87 8.30 11.92
CA LEU A 85 8.44 8.05 11.69
C LEU A 85 7.89 9.05 10.67
N ILE A 86 7.31 8.55 9.59
CA ILE A 86 6.76 9.37 8.50
C ILE A 86 5.31 9.01 8.25
N PHE A 87 4.43 9.97 8.51
CA PHE A 87 3.00 9.86 8.22
C PHE A 87 2.70 10.39 6.83
N ILE A 88 1.95 9.63 6.04
CA ILE A 88 1.49 10.05 4.71
C ILE A 88 -0.02 10.27 4.79
N ILE A 89 -0.47 11.50 4.56
CA ILE A 89 -1.87 11.89 4.76
C ILE A 89 -2.49 12.30 3.43
N ASP A 90 -3.60 11.64 3.09
CA ASP A 90 -4.44 11.92 1.93
C ASP A 90 -5.66 12.75 2.35
N GLU A 91 -5.85 13.94 1.75
CA GLU A 91 -7.10 14.74 1.74
C GLU A 91 -7.79 15.07 3.09
N ASP A 92 -7.47 14.35 4.17
CA ASP A 92 -7.96 14.48 5.52
C ASP A 92 -6.95 15.26 6.36
N GLU A 93 -7.48 16.06 7.28
CA GLU A 93 -6.73 17.05 8.01
C GLU A 93 -5.63 16.43 8.90
N PRO A 94 -4.40 16.97 8.87
CA PRO A 94 -3.36 16.60 9.84
C PRO A 94 -3.81 16.80 11.30
N GLU A 95 -4.88 17.56 11.53
CA GLU A 95 -5.47 17.80 12.84
C GLU A 95 -5.85 16.53 13.60
N LYS A 96 -6.40 15.50 12.94
CA LYS A 96 -6.75 14.24 13.64
C LYS A 96 -5.51 13.53 14.18
N LEU A 97 -4.45 13.46 13.37
CA LEU A 97 -3.17 12.90 13.78
C LEU A 97 -2.57 13.73 14.92
N LEU A 98 -2.53 15.06 14.77
CA LEU A 98 -1.98 15.96 15.79
C LEU A 98 -2.75 15.85 17.12
N LYS A 99 -4.08 15.74 17.07
CA LYS A 99 -4.93 15.56 18.25
C LYS A 99 -4.67 14.21 18.92
N ALA A 100 -4.56 13.12 18.16
CA ALA A 100 -4.19 11.81 18.67
C ALA A 100 -2.79 11.83 19.32
N MET A 101 -1.80 12.46 18.66
CA MET A 101 -0.44 12.64 19.20
C MET A 101 -0.45 13.40 20.53
N ARG A 102 -1.23 14.48 20.65
CA ARG A 102 -1.36 15.22 21.92
C ARG A 102 -1.98 14.37 23.02
N ARG A 103 -3.05 13.62 22.72
CA ARG A 103 -3.75 12.79 23.70
C ARG A 103 -2.87 11.69 24.29
N VAL A 104 -2.05 11.06 23.45
CA VAL A 104 -1.13 10.00 23.90
C VAL A 104 0.22 10.54 24.37
N ASN A 105 0.39 11.87 24.43
CA ASN A 105 1.65 12.54 24.74
C ASN A 105 2.82 11.97 23.92
N PHE A 106 2.65 11.92 22.60
CA PHE A 106 3.65 11.38 21.69
C PHE A 106 4.83 12.36 21.56
N GLN A 107 6.02 11.97 22.04
CA GLN A 107 7.19 12.86 22.16
C GLN A 107 8.28 12.63 21.11
N ARG A 108 8.06 11.77 20.11
CA ARG A 108 9.07 11.54 19.06
C ARG A 108 8.86 12.49 17.89
N ASP A 109 9.96 12.87 17.23
CA ASP A 109 9.91 13.62 15.98
C ASP A 109 9.23 12.79 14.90
N VAL A 110 8.29 13.43 14.20
CA VAL A 110 7.55 12.83 13.09
C VAL A 110 7.59 13.76 11.90
N LYS A 111 7.75 13.18 10.70
CA LYS A 111 7.54 13.91 9.45
C LYS A 111 6.14 13.63 8.95
N ILE A 112 5.42 14.67 8.54
CA ILE A 112 4.08 14.54 7.96
C ILE A 112 4.17 14.95 6.50
N LEU A 113 3.93 14.00 5.59
CA LEU A 113 3.85 14.20 4.16
C LEU A 113 2.38 14.31 3.75
N HIS A 114 2.00 15.48 3.25
CA HIS A 114 0.67 15.65 2.68
C HIS A 114 0.70 15.38 1.18
N ARG A 115 -0.13 14.44 0.72
CA ARG A 115 -0.18 14.08 -0.69
C ARG A 115 -1.26 14.89 -1.42
N PRO A 116 -0.96 15.53 -2.56
CA PRO A 116 -1.90 16.39 -3.26
C PRO A 116 -3.07 15.67 -3.93
N LYS A 117 -2.94 14.37 -4.23
CA LYS A 117 -4.02 13.55 -4.83
C LYS A 117 -3.96 12.12 -4.31
N ALA A 118 -5.11 11.56 -3.96
CA ALA A 118 -5.23 10.18 -3.47
C ALA A 118 -5.09 9.09 -4.58
N LYS A 119 -4.08 9.18 -5.46
CA LYS A 119 -3.86 8.24 -6.58
C LYS A 119 -3.14 6.97 -6.11
N GLY A 120 -3.63 5.79 -6.52
CA GLY A 120 -2.98 4.51 -6.21
C GLY A 120 -3.14 4.05 -4.74
N TYR A 121 -4.08 4.66 -4.00
CA TYR A 121 -4.41 4.28 -2.62
C TYR A 121 -3.17 4.17 -1.71
N LYS A 122 -3.03 3.08 -0.94
CA LYS A 122 -1.91 2.82 -0.04
C LYS A 122 -0.58 2.67 -0.80
N GLY A 123 -0.56 1.94 -1.91
CA GLY A 123 0.67 1.75 -2.70
C GLY A 123 1.20 3.07 -3.27
N GLY A 124 0.31 3.93 -3.75
CA GLY A 124 0.68 5.27 -4.18
C GLY A 124 1.14 6.17 -3.04
N ALA A 125 0.63 6.00 -1.82
CA ALA A 125 1.04 6.79 -0.66
C ALA A 125 2.46 6.40 -0.22
N LEU A 126 2.75 5.10 -0.21
CA LEU A 126 4.09 4.57 0.09
C LEU A 126 5.10 4.99 -0.97
N ASN A 127 4.78 4.86 -2.26
CA ASN A 127 5.67 5.31 -3.34
C ASN A 127 5.93 6.82 -3.28
N TYR A 128 4.89 7.61 -2.95
CA TYR A 128 5.06 9.05 -2.73
C TYR A 128 6.02 9.34 -1.58
N ALA A 129 5.92 8.63 -0.44
CA ALA A 129 6.87 8.75 0.64
C ALA A 129 8.30 8.38 0.22
N LEU A 130 8.48 7.27 -0.49
CA LEU A 130 9.80 6.82 -0.96
C LEU A 130 10.46 7.86 -1.88
N SER A 131 9.73 8.45 -2.82
CA SER A 131 10.26 9.51 -3.68
C SER A 131 10.60 10.80 -2.95
N ASN A 132 9.95 11.09 -1.81
CA ASN A 132 10.27 12.26 -0.98
C ASN A 132 11.38 11.98 0.03
N LEU A 133 11.59 10.71 0.41
CA LEU A 133 12.71 10.30 1.27
C LEU A 133 14.05 10.56 0.61
N GLU A 134 14.20 10.22 -0.69
CA GLU A 134 15.40 10.51 -1.50
C GLU A 134 15.71 12.01 -1.63
N LEU A 135 14.74 12.89 -1.36
CA LEU A 135 14.92 14.34 -1.42
C LEU A 135 15.21 14.96 -0.04
N MET A 136 14.99 14.22 1.04
CA MET A 136 15.14 14.70 2.41
C MET A 136 16.47 14.30 3.06
N TYR A 137 17.21 13.36 2.46
CA TYR A 137 18.46 12.77 2.92
C TYR A 137 19.37 12.48 1.72
#